data_AF-R0L7S0-F1
#
_entry.id   AF-R0L7S0-F1
#
_cell.length_a   1.000
_cell.length_b   1.000
_cell.length_c   1.000
_cell.angle_alpha   90.00
_cell.angle_beta   90.00
_cell.angle_gamma   90.00
#
_symmetry.space_group_name_H-M   'P 1'
#
loop_
_entity.id
_entity.type
_entity.pdbx_description
1 polymer ?
#
loop_
_entity_poly.entity_id
_entity_poly.type
_entity_poly.pdbx_seq_one_letter_code
_entity_poly.pdbx_strand_id
1 'polypeptide(L)'
;SHFSHFLKAGGVSTYDSIFKRPEGYNKKLHRCDREHSKSLGLHVNDEEMARPVAVLSSSEYGRRINKPIEQPMKGHARINHVQAEFYRKNGITCLLE
;
A
#
# COMPACT_ATOMS: atom_id res chain seq x y z
N SER A 1 3.09 8.72 16.05
CA SER A 1 2.81 9.07 14.64
C SER A 1 3.99 9.87 14.13
N HIS A 2 4.53 9.49 12.98
CA HIS A 2 5.67 10.21 12.38
C HIS A 2 5.21 11.45 11.62
N PHE A 3 4.00 11.38 11.05
CA PHE A 3 3.42 12.43 10.26
C PHE A 3 2.05 12.81 10.78
N SER A 4 2.00 13.91 11.55
CA SER A 4 0.84 14.79 11.77
C SER A 4 -0.53 14.13 12.02
N HIS A 5 -0.59 12.92 12.57
CA HIS A 5 -1.83 12.36 13.10
C HIS A 5 -1.92 12.81 14.55
N PHE A 6 -3.05 13.43 14.92
CA PHE A 6 -3.41 13.64 16.33
C PHE A 6 -3.23 12.30 17.04
N LEU A 7 -2.31 12.25 17.99
CA LEU A 7 -1.61 11.06 18.47
C LEU A 7 -2.60 9.94 18.85
N LYS A 8 -2.78 8.97 17.96
CA LYS A 8 -3.20 7.60 18.29
C LYS A 8 -1.98 6.67 18.38
N ALA A 9 -0.80 7.22 18.63
CA ALA A 9 0.25 6.38 19.21
C ALA A 9 -0.24 6.08 20.62
N GLY A 10 -0.74 4.86 20.88
CA GLY A 10 -1.00 4.42 22.24
C GLY A 10 0.22 4.77 23.07
N GLY A 11 0.03 5.60 24.10
CA GLY A 11 1.11 6.32 24.76
C GLY A 11 2.12 5.35 25.36
N VAL A 12 3.14 4.98 24.59
CA VAL A 12 4.28 4.24 25.12
C VAL A 12 5.01 5.22 26.01
N SER A 13 4.97 4.98 27.32
CA SER A 13 5.74 5.75 28.28
C SER A 13 7.21 5.74 27.85
N THR A 14 7.88 6.89 27.94
CA THR A 14 9.33 6.99 27.70
C THR A 14 10.12 6.02 28.56
N TYR A 15 9.61 5.72 29.76
CA TYR A 15 10.18 4.70 30.62
C TYR A 15 10.11 3.30 29.98
N ASP A 16 8.93 2.88 29.53
CA ASP A 16 8.72 1.56 28.94
C ASP A 16 9.55 1.38 27.66
N SER A 17 9.72 2.43 26.84
CA SER A 17 10.54 2.35 25.63
C SER A 17 12.04 2.25 25.90
N ILE A 18 12.51 2.63 27.08
CA ILE A 18 13.91 2.52 27.50
C ILE A 18 14.13 1.19 28.23
N PHE A 19 13.26 0.84 29.17
CA PHE A 19 13.48 -0.24 30.12
C PHE A 19 12.78 -1.56 29.76
N LYS A 20 11.72 -1.56 28.95
CA LYS A 20 11.01 -2.77 28.53
C LYS A 20 11.32 -3.15 27.07
N ARG A 21 12.58 -3.02 26.66
CA ARG A 21 13.00 -3.46 25.33
C ARG A 21 13.11 -4.99 25.28
N PRO A 22 12.71 -5.62 24.17
CA PRO A 22 12.88 -7.06 24.01
C PRO A 22 14.38 -7.40 24.05
N GLU A 23 14.75 -8.32 24.93
CA GLU A 23 16.12 -8.81 25.01
C GLU A 23 16.41 -9.75 23.83
N GLY A 24 17.50 -9.49 23.10
CA GLY A 24 17.96 -10.35 22.01
C GLY A 24 18.33 -9.61 20.73
N TYR A 25 19.11 -10.28 19.89
CA TYR A 25 19.58 -9.73 18.61
C TYR A 25 18.60 -10.05 17.47
N ASN A 26 18.14 -9.03 16.75
CA ASN A 26 17.36 -9.21 15.53
C ASN A 26 18.23 -8.96 14.30
N LYS A 27 18.64 -10.03 13.61
CA LYS A 27 19.46 -9.98 12.38
C LYS A 27 18.82 -9.21 11.21
N LYS A 28 17.52 -8.93 11.26
CA LYS A 28 16.82 -8.12 10.25
C LYS A 28 16.89 -6.62 10.54
N LEU A 29 17.19 -6.24 11.78
CA LEU A 29 17.43 -4.85 12.15
C LEU A 29 18.84 -4.42 11.75
N HIS A 30 19.00 -3.11 11.59
CA HIS A 30 20.30 -2.52 11.30
C HIS A 30 21.27 -2.72 12.48
N ARG A 31 22.59 -2.73 12.21
CA ARG A 31 23.69 -2.90 13.20
C ARG A 31 23.64 -1.99 14.43
N CYS A 32 22.82 -0.95 14.41
CA CYS A 32 22.65 0.00 15.52
C CYS A 32 21.33 -0.17 16.26
N ASP A 33 20.67 -1.33 16.12
CA ASP A 33 19.34 -1.67 16.68
C ASP A 33 18.28 -0.59 16.47
N ARG A 34 18.39 0.17 15.38
CA ARG A 34 17.39 1.18 15.02
C ARG A 34 16.13 0.47 14.54
N GLU A 35 15.12 0.39 15.41
CA GLU A 35 13.83 -0.28 15.18
C GLU A 35 13.20 0.11 13.84
N HIS A 36 13.19 1.40 13.51
CA HIS A 36 12.57 1.94 12.30
C HIS A 36 13.57 2.23 11.16
N SER A 37 14.71 1.56 11.12
CA SER A 37 15.67 1.72 10.03
C SER A 37 15.01 1.45 8.68
N LYS A 38 15.26 2.30 7.67
CA LYS A 38 14.62 2.20 6.34
C LYS A 38 13.08 2.18 6.38
N SER A 39 12.47 2.84 7.35
CA SER A 39 11.01 2.88 7.53
C SER A 39 10.38 1.51 7.82
N LEU A 40 11.17 0.54 8.30
CA LEU A 40 10.65 -0.75 8.75
C LEU A 40 9.66 -0.55 9.91
N GLY A 41 8.49 -1.19 9.82
CA GLY A 41 7.42 -1.04 10.82
C GLY A 41 6.69 0.29 10.78
N LEU A 42 7.06 1.22 9.89
CA LEU A 42 6.37 2.49 9.73
C LEU A 42 5.35 2.42 8.61
N HIS A 43 4.12 2.83 8.92
CA HIS A 43 3.03 2.98 7.96
C HIS A 43 3.04 4.36 7.31
N VAL A 44 4.20 4.77 6.75
CA VAL A 44 4.41 6.13 6.23
C VAL A 44 3.38 6.50 5.18
N ASN A 45 3.08 5.60 4.23
CA ASN A 45 2.10 5.87 3.18
C ASN A 45 0.69 6.13 3.76
N ASP A 46 0.26 5.31 4.72
CA ASP A 46 -1.06 5.46 5.35
C ASP A 46 -1.14 6.78 6.13
N GLU A 47 -0.07 7.13 6.86
CA GLU A 47 0.03 8.41 7.57
C GLU A 47 0.03 9.60 6.60
N GLU A 48 0.76 9.54 5.48
CA GLU A 48 0.79 10.61 4.48
C GLU A 48 -0.55 10.78 3.75
N MET A 49 -1.24 9.67 3.44
CA MET A 49 -2.57 9.70 2.81
C MET A 49 -3.64 10.31 3.73
N ALA A 50 -3.53 10.07 5.04
CA ALA A 50 -4.45 10.61 6.03
C ALA A 50 -4.28 12.12 6.28
N ARG A 51 -3.13 12.72 5.91
CA ARG A 51 -2.92 14.17 6.04
C ARG A 51 -3.99 14.93 5.25
N PRO A 52 -4.50 16.07 5.74
CA PRO A 52 -5.46 16.87 4.99
C PRO A 52 -4.83 17.53 3.76
N VAL A 53 -3.63 18.08 3.90
CA VAL A 53 -2.89 18.82 2.87
C VAL A 53 -1.56 18.11 2.59
N ALA A 54 -1.24 17.93 1.31
CA ALA A 54 0.04 17.35 0.89
C ALA A 54 1.18 18.34 1.18
N VAL A 55 2.32 17.84 1.66
CA VAL A 55 3.47 18.67 2.03
C VAL A 55 4.37 18.95 0.83
N LEU A 56 4.56 17.95 -0.02
CA LEU A 56 5.38 18.03 -1.22
C LEU A 56 4.53 17.81 -2.47
N SER A 57 4.98 18.32 -3.60
CA SER A 57 4.36 18.06 -4.91
C SER A 57 4.32 16.57 -5.25
N SER A 58 5.35 15.81 -4.87
CA SER A 58 5.38 14.35 -5.02
C SER A 58 4.36 13.63 -4.14
N SER A 59 4.01 14.17 -2.97
CA SER A 59 2.98 13.60 -2.07
C SER A 59 1.56 13.83 -2.60
N GLU A 60 1.37 14.79 -3.50
CA GLU A 60 0.09 15.00 -4.19
C GLU A 60 -0.12 13.94 -5.28
N TYR A 61 0.96 13.57 -5.98
CA TYR A 61 0.92 12.56 -7.02
C TYR A 61 0.59 11.17 -6.44
N GLY A 62 -0.44 10.51 -6.99
CA GLY A 62 -0.91 9.21 -6.51
C GLY A 62 -1.88 9.25 -5.32
N ARG A 63 -2.10 10.41 -4.69
CA ARG A 63 -3.06 10.53 -3.57
C ARG A 63 -4.51 10.25 -3.97
N ARG A 64 -4.85 10.43 -5.25
CA ARG A 64 -6.19 10.26 -5.81
C ARG A 64 -6.35 9.01 -6.70
N ILE A 65 -5.52 7.97 -6.52
CA ILE A 65 -5.63 6.72 -7.30
C ILE A 65 -7.04 6.11 -7.21
N ASN A 66 -7.63 6.11 -6.02
CA ASN A 66 -8.97 5.55 -5.78
C ASN A 66 -10.12 6.55 -6.04
N LYS A 67 -9.79 7.83 -6.30
CA LYS A 67 -10.77 8.92 -6.50
C LYS A 67 -10.31 9.84 -7.65
N PRO A 68 -10.15 9.29 -8.87
CA PRO A 68 -9.68 10.07 -10.01
C PRO A 68 -10.68 11.19 -10.34
N ILE A 69 -10.15 12.34 -10.75
CA ILE A 69 -10.96 13.50 -11.14
C ILE A 69 -11.69 13.21 -12.45
N GLU A 70 -10.99 12.55 -13.37
CA GLU A 70 -11.48 12.19 -14.69
C GLU A 70 -11.57 10.68 -14.81
N GLN A 71 -12.54 10.20 -15.59
CA GLN A 71 -12.63 8.77 -15.89
C GLN A 71 -11.50 8.39 -16.84
N PRO A 72 -10.68 7.36 -16.53
CA PRO A 72 -9.63 6.92 -17.43
C PRO A 72 -10.25 6.44 -18.74
N MET A 73 -9.92 7.11 -19.85
CA MET A 73 -10.40 6.73 -21.18
C MET A 73 -9.84 5.36 -21.59
N LYS A 74 -10.71 4.39 -21.87
CA LYS A 74 -10.35 3.06 -22.39
C LYS A 74 -10.61 2.90 -23.89
N GLY A 75 -10.37 3.95 -24.68
CA GLY A 75 -10.71 3.96 -26.11
C GLY A 75 -9.99 2.90 -26.95
N HIS A 76 -8.77 2.51 -26.57
CA HIS A 76 -7.94 1.54 -27.30
C HIS A 76 -7.41 0.45 -26.36
N ALA A 77 -8.30 -0.17 -25.59
CA ALA A 77 -7.93 -1.29 -24.73
C ALA A 77 -7.63 -2.54 -25.57
N ARG A 78 -6.61 -3.31 -25.18
CA ARG A 78 -6.35 -4.63 -25.78
C ARG A 78 -7.47 -5.59 -25.40
N ILE A 79 -8.10 -6.20 -26.41
CA ILE A 79 -9.17 -7.19 -26.25
C ILE A 79 -8.60 -8.57 -26.60
N ASN A 80 -8.81 -9.55 -25.74
CA ASN A 80 -8.40 -10.94 -25.98
C ASN A 80 -9.40 -11.65 -26.91
N HIS A 81 -9.39 -11.31 -28.20
CA HIS A 81 -10.29 -11.88 -29.22
C HIS A 81 -10.22 -13.41 -29.28
N VAL A 82 -9.01 -13.97 -29.28
CA VAL A 82 -8.82 -15.44 -29.35
C VAL A 82 -9.55 -16.16 -28.22
N GLN A 83 -9.41 -15.65 -27.00
CA GLN A 83 -10.07 -16.25 -25.83
C GLN A 83 -11.59 -16.06 -25.86
N ALA A 84 -12.06 -14.90 -26.33
CA ALA A 84 -13.48 -14.58 -26.38
C ALA A 84 -14.23 -15.35 -27.49
N GLU A 85 -13.60 -15.55 -28.64
CA GLU A 85 -14.24 -16.11 -29.84
C GLU A 85 -14.04 -17.63 -29.97
N PHE A 86 -12.82 -18.14 -29.71
CA PHE A 86 -12.51 -19.55 -29.97
C PHE A 86 -12.88 -20.47 -28.81
N TYR A 87 -12.75 -20.01 -27.57
CA TYR A 87 -12.95 -20.86 -26.39
C TYR A 87 -14.33 -20.62 -25.77
N ARG A 88 -15.23 -21.61 -25.90
CA ARG A 88 -16.54 -21.59 -25.25
C ARG A 88 -16.44 -22.07 -23.80
N LYS A 89 -17.18 -21.42 -22.90
CA LYS A 89 -17.23 -21.79 -21.47
C LYS A 89 -17.94 -23.13 -21.22
N ASN A 90 -18.87 -23.49 -22.09
CA ASN A 90 -19.62 -24.73 -22.00
C ASN A 90 -19.10 -25.67 -23.10
N GLY A 91 -18.55 -26.81 -22.71
CA GLY A 91 -18.01 -27.85 -23.61
C GLY A 91 -19.07 -28.59 -24.43
N ILE A 92 -20.17 -27.91 -24.79
CA ILE A 92 -21.21 -28.47 -25.66
C ILE A 92 -20.61 -28.47 -27.07
N THR A 93 -20.10 -29.61 -27.50
CA THR A 93 -19.78 -29.85 -28.90
C THR A 93 -21.10 -29.84 -29.66
N CYS A 94 -21.31 -28.85 -30.53
CA CYS A 94 -22.38 -28.92 -31.50
C CYS A 94 -22.09 -30.14 -32.39
N LEU A 95 -22.67 -31.30 -32.07
CA LEU A 95 -22.72 -32.44 -32.96
C LEU A 95 -23.64 -32.01 -34.12
N LEU A 96 -23.04 -31.57 -35.21
CA LEU A 96 -23.75 -31.43 -36.48
C LEU A 96 -23.73 -32.81 -37.16
N GLU A 97 -24.92 -33.27 -37.54
CA GLU A 97 -25.21 -34.45 -38.37
C GLU A 97 -24.37 -34.49 -39.65
#